data_AF-A0A8T2TIX0-F1
#
_entry.id   AF-A0A8T2TIX0-F1
#
_cell.length_a   1.000
_cell.length_b   1.000
_cell.length_c   1.000
_cell.angle_alpha   90.00
_cell.angle_beta   90.00
_cell.angle_gamma   90.00
#
_symmetry.space_group_name_H-M   'P 1'
#
loop_
_entity.id
_entity.type
_entity.pdbx_description
1 polymer ?
#
loop_
_entity_poly.entity_id
_entity_poly.type
_entity_poly.pdbx_seq_one_letter_code
_entity_poly.pdbx_strand_id
1 'polypeptide(L)' 'MCNAETKKDCFKYHVFGFPEAKMDVVQKAKKGMKLFLFDIDQKVLHGIFIRRAPMVGQT' A
#
# COMPACT_ATOMS: atom_id res chain seq x y z
N MET A 1 4.01 0.73 -0.35
CA MET A 1 5.42 0.93 0.05
C MET A 1 5.41 1.98 1.15
N CYS A 2 6.27 1.83 2.15
CA CYS A 2 6.50 2.86 3.16
C CYS A 2 8.00 3.08 3.39
N ASN A 3 8.32 4.23 3.96
CA ASN A 3 9.63 4.61 4.48
C ASN A 3 9.47 5.05 5.95
N ALA A 4 10.57 5.37 6.65
CA ALA A 4 10.55 5.75 8.07
C ALA A 4 9.59 6.91 8.38
N GLU A 5 9.39 7.82 7.43
CA GLU A 5 8.53 8.99 7.55
C GLU A 5 7.04 8.62 7.39
N THR A 6 6.70 7.93 6.30
CA THR A 6 5.30 7.55 5.95
C THR A 6 4.81 6.28 6.64
N LYS A 7 5.69 5.56 7.36
CA LYS A 7 5.33 4.34 8.09
C LYS A 7 4.20 4.60 9.07
N LYS A 8 4.30 5.66 9.88
CA LYS A 8 3.26 6.00 10.86
C LYS A 8 1.91 6.26 10.19
N ASP A 9 1.90 6.95 9.06
CA ASP A 9 0.66 7.25 8.33
C ASP A 9 0.08 6.03 7.63
N CYS A 10 0.91 5.16 7.05
CA CYS A 10 0.45 3.90 6.45
C CYS A 10 -0.26 3.01 7.49
N PHE A 11 0.30 2.90 8.69
CA PHE A 11 -0.31 2.13 9.77
C PHE A 11 -1.54 2.83 10.37
N LYS A 12 -1.54 4.15 10.51
CA LYS A 12 -2.65 4.92 11.10
C LYS A 12 -3.88 4.99 10.19
N TYR A 13 -3.68 5.26 8.90
CA TYR A 13 -4.77 5.44 7.93
C TYR A 13 -5.07 4.16 7.14
N HIS A 14 -4.32 3.08 7.37
CA HIS A 14 -4.40 1.83 6.62
C HIS A 14 -4.29 2.04 5.10
N VAL A 15 -3.45 3.00 4.69
CA VAL A 15 -3.21 3.35 3.29
C VAL A 15 -1.89 2.74 2.80
N PHE A 16 -1.84 2.45 1.50
CA PHE A 16 -0.66 1.93 0.83
C PHE A 16 -0.21 2.92 -0.23
N GLY A 17 0.98 3.49 -0.06
CA GLY A 17 1.63 4.28 -1.11
C GLY A 17 2.07 3.40 -2.28
N PHE A 18 1.82 3.84 -3.50
CA PHE A 18 2.33 3.22 -4.73
C PHE A 18 2.99 4.27 -5.62
N PRO A 19 4.08 3.93 -6.31
CA PRO A 19 4.64 4.81 -7.33
C PRO A 19 3.65 4.97 -8.48
N GLU A 20 3.63 6.15 -9.09
CA GLU A 20 2.72 6.51 -10.19
C GLU A 20 2.79 5.50 -11.36
N ALA A 21 4.00 5.02 -11.66
CA ALA A 21 4.25 3.98 -12.67
C ALA A 21 3.49 2.66 -12.43
N LYS A 22 2.94 2.44 -11.22
CA LYS A 22 2.14 1.26 -10.86
C LYS A 22 0.66 1.58 -10.64
N MET A 23 0.18 2.75 -11.07
CA MET A 23 -1.25 3.10 -10.97
C MET A 23 -2.17 2.12 -11.70
N ASP A 24 -1.74 1.53 -12.82
CA ASP A 24 -2.50 0.50 -13.54
C ASP A 24 -2.81 -0.72 -12.64
N VAL A 25 -1.87 -1.11 -11.76
CA VAL A 25 -2.06 -2.17 -10.77
C VAL A 25 -3.06 -1.75 -9.70
N VAL A 26 -3.00 -0.49 -9.26
CA VAL A 26 -3.92 0.07 -8.26
C VAL A 26 -5.35 0.09 -8.80
N GLN A 27 -5.53 0.52 -10.06
CA GLN A 27 -6.83 0.57 -10.72
C GLN A 27 -7.41 -0.83 -10.98
N LYS A 28 -6.56 -1.79 -11.38
CA LYS A 28 -6.99 -3.18 -11.64
C LYS A 28 -7.15 -4.02 -10.37
N ALA A 29 -6.73 -3.52 -9.21
CA ALA A 29 -6.89 -4.25 -7.97
C ALA A 29 -8.37 -4.57 -7.73
N LYS A 30 -8.67 -5.79 -7.27
CA LYS A 30 -10.01 -6.25 -6.95
C LYS A 30 -10.20 -6.43 -5.44
N LYS A 31 -11.45 -6.41 -4.98
CA LYS A 31 -11.78 -6.69 -3.57
C LYS A 31 -11.28 -8.10 -3.25
N GLY A 32 -10.64 -8.27 -2.10
CA GLY A 32 -10.01 -9.55 -1.72
C GLY A 32 -8.59 -9.76 -2.24
N MET A 33 -8.02 -8.81 -2.99
CA MET A 33 -6.60 -8.87 -3.36
C MET A 33 -5.71 -8.81 -2.11
N LYS A 34 -4.74 -9.72 -2.03
CA LYS A 34 -3.71 -9.73 -0.99
C LYS A 34 -2.63 -8.72 -1.37
N LEU A 35 -2.41 -7.75 -0.51
CA LEU A 35 -1.40 -6.72 -0.59
C LEU A 35 -0.39 -6.96 0.53
N PHE A 36 0.80 -6.41 0.37
CA PHE A 36 1.82 -6.46 1.40
C PHE A 36 2.47 -5.10 1.55
N LEU A 37 2.75 -4.72 2.80
CA LEU A 37 3.43 -3.47 3.08
C LEU A 37 4.94 -3.73 3.12
N PHE A 38 5.63 -3.29 2.07
CA PHE A 38 7.09 -3.31 2.00
C PHE A 38 7.66 -2.01 2.55
N ASP A 39 8.55 -2.12 3.54
CA ASP A 39 9.33 -1.05 4.15
C ASP A 39 10.69 -0.98 3.45
N ILE A 40 10.96 0.12 2.74
CA ILE A 40 12.15 0.25 1.90
C ILE A 40 13.40 0.47 2.76
N ASP A 41 13.28 1.22 3.86
CA ASP A 41 14.40 1.52 4.76
C ASP A 41 14.85 0.27 5.49
N GLN A 42 13.90 -0.46 6.07
CA GLN A 42 14.19 -1.68 6.83
C GLN A 42 14.30 -2.93 5.94
N LYS A 43 13.90 -2.85 4.66
CA LYS A 43 13.82 -3.96 3.70
C LYS A 43 12.98 -5.15 4.22
N VAL A 44 11.92 -4.87 4.98
CA VAL A 44 11.04 -5.89 5.57
C VAL A 44 9.64 -5.83 4.98
N LEU A 45 8.98 -6.99 4.99
CA LEU A 45 7.56 -7.16 4.71
C LEU A 45 6.80 -7.19 6.04
N HIS A 46 6.05 -6.13 6.34
CA HIS A 46 5.33 -6.02 7.62
C HIS A 46 4.17 -7.00 7.76
N GLY A 47 3.61 -7.49 6.65
CA GLY A 47 2.54 -8.50 6.68
C GLY A 47 1.64 -8.46 5.46
N ILE A 48 0.63 -9.36 5.46
CA ILE A 48 -0.37 -9.49 4.42
C ILE A 48 -1.62 -8.72 4.81
N PHE A 49 -2.08 -7.86 3.92
CA PHE A 49 -3.29 -7.07 4.05
C PHE A 49 -4.27 -7.45 2.95
N ILE A 50 -5.56 -7.46 3.28
CA ILE A 50 -6.61 -7.80 2.31
C ILE A 50 -7.32 -6.53 1.91
N ARG A 51 -7.44 -6.30 0.60
CA ARG A 51 -8.15 -5.13 0.08
C ARG A 51 -9.65 -5.24 0.38
N ARG A 52 -10.12 -4.42 1.32
CA ARG A 52 -11.54 -4.36 1.70
C ARG A 52 -12.37 -3.36 0.88
N ALA A 53 -11.74 -2.29 0.38
CA ALA A 53 -12.38 -1.21 -0.37
C ALA A 53 -11.61 -0.88 -1.67
N PRO A 54 -12.25 -0.26 -2.69
CA PRO A 54 -11.53 0.26 -3.85
C PRO A 54 -10.44 1.24 -3.42
N MET A 55 -9.25 1.12 -4.01
CA MET A 55 -8.15 2.06 -3.74
C MET A 55 -8.47 3.35 -4.50
N VAL A 56 -8.86 4.39 -3.77
CA VAL A 56 -8.98 5.74 -4.33
C VAL A 56 -7.54 6.25 -4.47
N GLY A 57 -7.08 6.41 -5.70
CA GLY A 57 -5.82 7.11 -5.95
C GLY A 57 -5.99 8.54 -5.44
N GLN A 58 -5.21 8.93 -4.43
CA GLN A 58 -5.04 10.35 -4.15
C GLN A 58 -4.23 10.90 -5.33
N THR A 59 -4.86 11.83 -6.04
CA THR A 59 -4.25 12.63 -7.12
C THR A 59 -3.35 13.69 -6.51
#